data_AF-A0A0M0FZV3-F1
#
_entry.id   AF-A0A0M0FZV3-F1
#
_cell.length_a   1.000
_cell.length_b   1.000
_cell.length_c   1.000
_cell.angle_alpha   90.00
_cell.angle_beta   90.00
_cell.angle_gamma   90.00
#
_symmetry.space_group_name_H-M   'P 1'
#
loop_
_entity.id
_entity.type
_entity.pdbx_description
1 polymer ?
#
loop_
_entity_poly.entity_id
_entity_poly.type
_entity_poly.pdbx_seq_one_letter_code
_entity_poly.pdbx_strand_id
1 'polypeptide(L)'
;MKEKLKVWGIPMTMVILIIGGMFLHQLLKVKEPPQKDWSRSVFLDQSFKDRPQLFSGSGDLFISSGGKIQGLTVKEGLQVEEKQALDVDVSGSNPYWTDGKKVIYYEDAKLLSHEGGKVSILSEGVTGIETNTSNVYYWTGGTLYEMDPLTMDAGEIHSFKQEIDQVTIGKDGDALVQTKADDTHVQFHYIDREQRVSAPFLLLEKNSSKQVENATYEIADGQLTLFYSETARSQGQLTTATYKVKLPVDEVGDELQKAEKVRFVNADNGLDLESPGDIQLAEIDGEATLLLTAEGQEIGDFNAIALYKAVPNEDGSYQALRLNTTRHLTQSPLPLSDNKVVWFNYNGGTYELYGTSQNDEVIKSSLHWTKASVKEALLNGTLMLFSSLVTGLTSFYWVLPSLFILILLNIFKPNVFEREGISMAEYVTILIFLIMPFTYTGKAMGDYYYQVAPDILSFSGSGYAVMILISLLTALVWKFGRNEEWGPFAGVFYFMGTYILLYISLIGPYMFNLF
;
A
#
# COMPACT_ATOMS: atom_id res chain seq x y z
N MET A 1 32.36 42.03 0.15
CA MET A 1 31.80 40.86 0.90
C MET A 1 30.32 41.07 1.27
N LYS A 2 29.93 42.21 1.87
CA LYS A 2 28.52 42.50 2.23
C LYS A 2 27.53 42.46 1.05
N GLU A 3 27.90 43.00 -0.10
CA GLU A 3 27.02 42.98 -1.30
C GLU A 3 26.84 41.58 -1.91
N LYS A 4 27.91 40.78 -1.98
CA LYS A 4 27.82 39.38 -2.44
C LYS A 4 26.94 38.55 -1.49
N LEU A 5 27.03 38.80 -0.18
CA LEU A 5 26.18 38.18 0.83
C LEU A 5 24.71 38.62 0.70
N LYS A 6 24.46 39.87 0.29
CA LYS A 6 23.10 40.39 0.07
C LYS A 6 22.46 39.77 -1.18
N VAL A 7 23.20 39.74 -2.29
CA VAL A 7 22.76 39.19 -3.59
C VAL A 7 22.41 37.70 -3.50
N TRP A 8 23.24 36.90 -2.84
CA TRP A 8 23.05 35.44 -2.78
C TRP A 8 22.43 34.96 -1.46
N GLY A 9 22.70 35.66 -0.35
CA GLY A 9 22.23 35.23 0.97
C GLY A 9 20.72 35.35 1.12
N ILE A 10 20.10 36.42 0.62
CA ILE A 10 18.63 36.59 0.71
C ILE A 10 17.89 35.42 0.02
N PRO A 11 18.11 35.14 -1.28
CA PRO A 11 17.42 34.04 -1.94
C PRO A 11 17.78 32.68 -1.32
N MET A 12 19.04 32.46 -0.92
CA MET A 12 19.44 31.19 -0.31
C MET A 12 18.81 30.97 1.07
N THR A 13 18.68 32.01 1.90
CA THR A 13 17.96 31.92 3.18
C THR A 13 16.50 31.57 2.96
N MET A 14 15.84 32.14 1.94
CA MET A 14 14.46 31.76 1.61
C MET A 14 14.35 30.29 1.20
N VAL A 15 15.27 29.80 0.35
CA VAL A 15 15.32 28.39 -0.04
C VAL A 15 15.50 27.48 1.17
N ILE A 16 16.43 27.80 2.08
CA ILE A 16 16.65 27.02 3.30
C ILE A 16 15.39 26.99 4.17
N LEU A 17 14.68 28.11 4.30
CA LEU A 17 13.41 28.16 5.04
C LEU A 17 12.32 27.32 4.38
N ILE A 18 12.21 27.34 3.05
CA ILE A 18 11.24 26.55 2.29
C ILE A 18 11.54 25.05 2.43
N ILE A 19 12.80 24.64 2.23
CA ILE A 19 13.23 23.25 2.39
C ILE A 19 13.06 22.79 3.84
N GLY A 20 13.38 23.64 4.81
CA GLY A 20 13.14 23.38 6.23
C GLY A 20 11.65 23.21 6.55
N GLY A 21 10.78 24.03 5.97
CA GLY A 21 9.33 23.92 6.07
C GLY A 21 8.80 22.63 5.42
N MET A 22 9.31 22.25 4.25
CA MET A 22 8.98 20.99 3.59
C MET A 22 9.39 19.79 4.45
N PHE A 23 10.60 19.82 5.02
CA PHE A 23 11.06 18.77 5.92
C PHE A 23 10.17 18.67 7.18
N LEU A 24 9.83 19.82 7.77
CA LEU A 24 8.90 19.86 8.90
C LEU A 24 7.52 19.30 8.52
N HIS A 25 7.01 19.61 7.34
CA HIS A 25 5.76 19.06 6.84
C HIS A 25 5.84 17.52 6.69
N GLN A 26 6.89 16.98 6.08
CA GLN A 26 7.09 15.53 5.96
C GLN A 26 7.18 14.84 7.33
N LEU A 27 7.81 15.51 8.28
CA LEU A 27 8.01 15.01 9.62
C LEU A 27 6.73 15.03 10.46
N LEU A 28 5.84 15.98 10.20
CA LEU A 28 4.47 15.98 10.71
C LEU A 28 3.62 14.89 10.03
N LYS A 29 3.74 14.73 8.71
CA LYS A 29 3.00 13.73 7.93
C LYS A 29 3.32 12.30 8.37
N VAL A 30 4.60 11.95 8.58
CA VAL A 30 4.99 10.62 9.08
C VAL A 30 4.43 10.34 10.49
N LYS A 31 4.03 11.37 11.24
CA LYS A 31 3.39 11.24 12.56
C LYS A 31 1.88 11.03 12.47
N GLU A 32 1.27 11.27 11.32
CA GLU A 32 -0.18 11.13 11.16
C GLU A 32 -0.57 9.64 11.23
N PRO A 33 -1.72 9.32 11.87
CA PRO A 33 -2.28 7.98 11.77
C PRO A 33 -2.71 7.68 10.33
N PRO A 34 -2.74 6.41 9.92
CA PRO A 34 -3.13 6.05 8.57
C PRO A 34 -4.60 6.38 8.30
N GLN A 35 -5.45 6.30 9.32
CA GLN A 35 -6.87 6.65 9.28
C GLN A 35 -7.32 7.23 10.62
N LYS A 36 -8.47 7.92 10.59
CA LYS A 36 -9.15 8.37 11.81
C LYS A 36 -9.45 7.14 12.67
N ASP A 37 -9.09 7.23 13.95
CA ASP A 37 -9.31 6.18 14.97
C ASP A 37 -8.44 4.92 14.84
N TRP A 38 -7.41 4.90 13.98
CA TRP A 38 -6.44 3.81 13.91
C TRP A 38 -5.04 4.26 14.36
N SER A 39 -4.31 3.39 15.05
CA SER A 39 -2.92 3.65 15.40
C SER A 39 -2.02 3.60 14.16
N ARG A 40 -0.81 4.18 14.27
CA ARG A 40 0.27 3.90 13.31
C ARG A 40 0.71 2.44 13.44
N SER A 41 1.48 1.93 12.47
CA SER A 41 2.08 0.60 12.58
C SER A 41 2.95 0.50 13.83
N VAL A 42 2.65 -0.45 14.71
CA VAL A 42 3.43 -0.73 15.92
C VAL A 42 4.22 -2.01 15.70
N PHE A 43 5.55 -1.93 15.85
CA PHE A 43 6.40 -3.11 15.82
C PHE A 43 6.19 -3.91 17.11
N LEU A 44 5.94 -5.20 16.99
CA LEU A 44 5.60 -6.09 18.10
C LEU A 44 6.81 -6.82 18.69
N ASP A 45 8.02 -6.32 18.43
CA ASP A 45 9.30 -6.88 18.91
C ASP A 45 9.57 -8.34 18.48
N GLN A 46 8.95 -8.81 17.39
CA GLN A 46 9.15 -10.14 16.83
C GLN A 46 9.73 -10.06 15.41
N SER A 47 10.80 -10.81 15.15
CA SER A 47 11.50 -10.82 13.87
C SER A 47 11.96 -12.22 13.49
N PHE A 48 11.67 -12.61 12.26
CA PHE A 48 11.88 -13.96 11.72
C PHE A 48 12.73 -13.90 10.46
N LYS A 49 13.62 -14.87 10.27
CA LYS A 49 14.47 -14.94 9.06
C LYS A 49 13.75 -15.63 7.90
N ASP A 50 13.03 -16.69 8.22
CA ASP A 50 12.28 -17.47 7.25
C ASP A 50 10.87 -16.90 7.14
N ARG A 51 10.19 -17.17 6.02
CA ARG A 51 8.82 -16.68 5.80
C ARG A 51 7.90 -17.31 6.85
N PRO A 52 7.30 -16.51 7.75
CA PRO A 52 6.47 -17.04 8.82
C PRO A 52 5.09 -17.47 8.31
N GLN A 53 4.52 -18.48 8.95
CA GLN A 53 3.12 -18.90 8.76
C GLN A 53 2.30 -18.62 10.02
N LEU A 54 1.12 -18.03 9.84
CA LEU A 54 0.23 -17.62 10.93
C LEU A 54 -0.89 -18.63 11.12
N PHE A 55 -1.15 -18.96 12.38
CA PHE A 55 -2.39 -19.62 12.78
C PHE A 55 -2.94 -18.87 14.00
N SER A 56 -4.24 -18.56 14.01
CA SER A 56 -4.91 -18.03 15.20
C SER A 56 -5.90 -19.05 15.74
N GLY A 57 -5.79 -19.34 17.04
CA GLY A 57 -6.64 -20.29 17.73
C GLY A 57 -6.79 -19.92 19.20
N SER A 58 -8.01 -20.01 19.73
CA SER A 58 -8.31 -19.75 21.15
C SER A 58 -7.86 -18.37 21.68
N GLY A 59 -7.77 -17.35 20.82
CA GLY A 59 -7.32 -16.00 21.18
C GLY A 59 -5.80 -15.80 21.19
N ASP A 60 -5.04 -16.84 20.84
CA ASP A 60 -3.59 -16.78 20.66
C ASP A 60 -3.20 -16.71 19.19
N LEU A 61 -1.99 -16.23 18.95
CA LEU A 61 -1.32 -16.20 17.66
C LEU A 61 -0.15 -17.18 17.68
N PHE A 62 -0.12 -18.12 16.75
CA PHE A 62 0.98 -19.06 16.57
C PHE A 62 1.72 -18.73 15.28
N ILE A 63 3.04 -18.69 15.37
CA ILE A 63 3.92 -18.30 14.28
C ILE A 63 4.93 -19.42 14.04
N SER A 64 4.86 -20.07 12.88
CA SER A 64 5.86 -21.05 12.47
C SER A 64 6.99 -20.35 11.71
N SER A 65 8.24 -20.51 12.16
CA SER A 65 9.45 -20.05 11.47
C SER A 65 10.68 -20.79 11.96
N GLY A 66 11.59 -21.15 11.05
CA GLY A 66 12.91 -21.67 11.39
C GLY A 66 12.89 -22.94 12.25
N GLY A 67 11.96 -23.86 11.96
CA GLY A 67 11.83 -25.14 12.66
C GLY A 67 11.08 -25.08 13.99
N LYS A 68 10.42 -23.96 14.32
CA LYS A 68 9.70 -23.78 15.59
C LYS A 68 8.38 -23.08 15.38
N ILE A 69 7.42 -23.41 16.23
CA ILE A 69 6.16 -22.68 16.38
C ILE A 69 6.21 -21.88 17.68
N GLN A 70 6.20 -20.56 17.57
CA GLN A 70 6.14 -19.66 18.71
C GLN A 70 4.69 -19.25 18.96
N GLY A 71 4.17 -19.53 20.15
CA GLY A 71 2.88 -19.02 20.59
C GLY A 71 3.01 -17.63 21.22
N LEU A 72 2.12 -16.72 20.86
CA LEU A 72 2.06 -15.34 21.32
C LEU A 72 0.64 -14.98 21.74
N THR A 73 0.49 -14.19 22.80
CA THR A 73 -0.77 -13.51 23.11
C THR A 73 -0.59 -12.02 22.85
N VAL A 74 -1.39 -11.45 21.95
CA VAL A 74 -1.38 -10.02 21.64
C VAL A 74 -2.51 -9.32 22.40
N LYS A 75 -2.16 -8.56 23.43
CA LYS A 75 -3.12 -7.84 24.27
C LYS A 75 -3.73 -6.63 23.54
N GLU A 76 -4.81 -6.06 24.10
CA GLU A 76 -5.45 -4.82 23.60
C GLU A 76 -4.45 -3.68 23.36
N GLY A 77 -3.42 -3.55 24.20
CA GLY A 77 -2.37 -2.54 24.06
C GLY A 77 -1.30 -2.84 23.01
N LEU A 78 -1.50 -3.82 22.13
CA LEU A 78 -0.47 -4.37 21.23
C LEU A 78 0.80 -4.81 21.97
N GLN A 79 0.66 -5.24 23.22
CA GLN A 79 1.74 -5.84 23.99
C GLN A 79 1.74 -7.35 23.75
N VAL A 80 2.91 -7.89 23.43
CA VAL A 80 3.10 -9.31 23.17
C VAL A 80 3.57 -10.01 24.44
N GLU A 81 2.87 -11.08 24.81
CA GLU A 81 3.35 -12.06 25.79
C GLU A 81 3.73 -13.34 25.07
N GLU A 82 5.01 -13.72 25.19
CA GLU A 82 5.52 -14.95 24.62
C GLU A 82 5.07 -16.17 25.43
N LYS A 83 4.56 -17.18 24.75
CA LYS A 83 4.32 -18.51 25.29
C LYS A 83 5.48 -19.43 24.99
N GLN A 84 5.40 -20.63 25.54
CA GLN A 84 6.35 -21.69 25.24
C GLN A 84 6.34 -22.00 23.73
N ALA A 85 7.53 -22.01 23.12
CA ALA A 85 7.69 -22.44 21.74
C ALA A 85 7.66 -23.97 21.64
N LEU A 86 7.08 -24.47 20.56
CA LEU A 86 7.09 -25.88 20.17
C LEU A 86 8.21 -26.10 19.16
N ASP A 87 9.06 -27.10 19.40
CA ASP A 87 10.15 -27.48 18.50
C ASP A 87 9.59 -28.41 17.40
N VAL A 88 8.85 -27.82 16.48
CA VAL A 88 8.20 -28.50 15.35
C VAL A 88 8.48 -27.69 14.10
N ASP A 89 9.09 -28.34 13.11
CA ASP A 89 9.27 -27.77 11.78
C ASP A 89 8.04 -28.05 10.93
N VAL A 90 7.34 -26.98 10.56
CA VAL A 90 6.20 -27.07 9.64
C VAL A 90 6.64 -26.43 8.33
N SER A 91 6.51 -27.18 7.23
CA SER A 91 6.85 -26.71 5.89
C SER A 91 6.20 -25.35 5.59
N GLY A 92 7.03 -24.37 5.20
CA GLY A 92 6.65 -22.95 5.20
C GLY A 92 5.62 -22.48 4.16
N SER A 93 4.92 -23.40 3.48
CA SER A 93 3.88 -23.05 2.49
C SER A 93 2.50 -23.64 2.78
N ASN A 94 2.38 -24.60 3.70
CA ASN A 94 1.12 -25.29 3.96
C ASN A 94 0.49 -24.80 5.29
N PRO A 95 -0.84 -24.69 5.35
CA PRO A 95 -1.55 -24.43 6.61
C PRO A 95 -1.25 -25.50 7.67
N TYR A 96 -1.40 -25.12 8.93
CA TYR A 96 -1.26 -26.01 10.08
C TYR A 96 -2.21 -25.59 11.19
N TRP A 97 -2.58 -26.56 12.02
CA TRP A 97 -3.43 -26.34 13.19
C TRP A 97 -2.64 -26.53 14.47
N THR A 98 -2.92 -25.74 15.51
CA THR A 98 -2.31 -25.92 16.83
C THR A 98 -3.15 -25.36 17.96
N ASP A 99 -3.12 -26.01 19.13
CA ASP A 99 -3.64 -25.49 20.41
C ASP A 99 -2.53 -25.04 21.38
N GLY A 100 -1.28 -25.02 20.89
CA GLY A 100 -0.08 -24.73 21.68
C GLY A 100 0.49 -25.95 22.42
N LYS A 101 -0.12 -27.12 22.33
CA LYS A 101 0.44 -28.40 22.84
C LYS A 101 0.57 -29.44 21.74
N LYS A 102 -0.40 -29.46 20.84
CA LYS A 102 -0.51 -30.35 19.71
C LYS A 102 -0.44 -29.55 18.42
N VAL A 103 0.26 -30.08 17.42
CA VAL A 103 0.39 -29.49 16.09
C VAL A 103 -0.05 -30.52 15.07
N ILE A 104 -0.95 -30.14 14.17
CA ILE A 104 -1.37 -30.96 13.03
C ILE A 104 -0.90 -30.27 11.77
N TYR A 105 -0.14 -30.98 10.94
CA TYR A 105 0.47 -30.41 9.75
C TYR A 105 0.67 -31.46 8.66
N TYR A 106 0.90 -30.97 7.45
CA TYR A 106 1.15 -31.77 6.26
C TYR A 106 2.64 -31.75 5.89
N GLU A 107 3.22 -32.94 5.70
CA GLU A 107 4.61 -33.12 5.27
C GLU A 107 4.77 -34.47 4.54
N ASP A 108 5.55 -34.50 3.45
CA ASP A 108 5.89 -35.72 2.70
C ASP A 108 4.70 -36.65 2.37
N ALA A 109 3.60 -36.07 1.86
CA ALA A 109 2.36 -36.77 1.54
C ALA A 109 1.66 -37.42 2.76
N LYS A 110 1.91 -36.93 3.97
CA LYS A 110 1.33 -37.44 5.22
C LYS A 110 0.71 -36.31 6.03
N LEU A 111 -0.39 -36.63 6.70
CA LEU A 111 -0.92 -35.82 7.78
C LEU A 111 -0.30 -36.30 9.10
N LEU A 112 0.37 -35.41 9.80
CA LEU A 112 1.13 -35.70 11.00
C LEU A 112 0.52 -34.95 12.19
N SER A 113 0.54 -35.58 13.36
CA SER A 113 0.28 -34.95 14.65
C SER A 113 1.53 -34.99 15.51
N HIS A 114 1.96 -33.84 16.01
CA HIS A 114 3.03 -33.73 16.99
C HIS A 114 2.48 -33.30 18.35
N GLU A 115 2.65 -34.14 19.37
CA GLU A 115 2.26 -33.85 20.75
C GLU A 115 3.32 -34.40 21.71
N GLY A 116 3.83 -33.57 22.63
CA GLY A 116 4.77 -33.99 23.67
C GLY A 116 6.08 -34.62 23.15
N GLY A 117 6.58 -34.17 21.99
CA GLY A 117 7.80 -34.68 21.37
C GLY A 117 7.62 -35.99 20.57
N LYS A 118 6.38 -36.45 20.38
CA LYS A 118 6.07 -37.63 19.58
C LYS A 118 5.33 -37.22 18.32
N VAL A 119 5.80 -37.72 17.18
CA VAL A 119 5.12 -37.60 15.89
C VAL A 119 4.30 -38.86 15.64
N SER A 120 3.02 -38.70 15.32
CA SER A 120 2.11 -39.76 14.91
C SER A 120 1.61 -39.49 13.49
N ILE A 121 1.56 -40.53 12.66
CA ILE A 121 0.97 -40.45 11.32
C ILE A 121 -0.53 -40.63 11.46
N LEU A 122 -1.31 -39.62 11.06
CA LEU A 122 -2.77 -39.65 11.07
C LEU A 122 -3.31 -40.23 9.76
N SER A 123 -2.70 -39.86 8.64
CA SER A 123 -3.09 -40.34 7.31
C SER A 123 -1.90 -40.31 6.34
N GLU A 124 -1.92 -41.16 5.32
CA GLU A 124 -0.91 -41.25 4.26
C GLU A 124 -1.55 -40.99 2.89
N GLY A 125 -0.74 -40.54 1.92
CA GLY A 125 -1.22 -40.21 0.57
C GLY A 125 -1.98 -38.88 0.51
N VAL A 126 -1.78 -38.01 1.50
CA VAL A 126 -2.39 -36.68 1.57
C VAL A 126 -1.76 -35.80 0.50
N THR A 127 -2.59 -35.00 -0.17
CA THR A 127 -2.17 -34.09 -1.23
C THR A 127 -2.35 -32.62 -0.85
N GLY A 128 -3.07 -32.33 0.23
CA GLY A 128 -3.15 -30.99 0.81
C GLY A 128 -3.96 -30.94 2.12
N ILE A 129 -3.91 -29.78 2.77
CA ILE A 129 -4.53 -29.49 4.06
C ILE A 129 -5.05 -28.05 4.05
N GLU A 130 -6.17 -27.80 4.74
CA GLU A 130 -6.64 -26.48 5.14
C GLU A 130 -7.12 -26.55 6.58
N THR A 131 -6.97 -25.46 7.34
CA THR A 131 -7.23 -25.48 8.79
C THR A 131 -7.97 -24.23 9.26
N ASN A 132 -8.97 -24.40 10.11
CA ASN A 132 -9.56 -23.30 10.88
C ASN A 132 -9.47 -23.61 12.39
N THR A 133 -10.10 -22.80 13.25
CA THR A 133 -10.03 -23.01 14.70
C THR A 133 -10.62 -24.32 15.19
N SER A 134 -11.61 -24.86 14.47
CA SER A 134 -12.44 -25.98 14.94
C SER A 134 -12.18 -27.27 14.19
N ASN A 135 -11.79 -27.21 12.92
CA ASN A 135 -11.72 -28.35 12.01
C ASN A 135 -10.41 -28.31 11.20
N VAL A 136 -9.95 -29.51 10.84
CA VAL A 136 -8.86 -29.73 9.87
C VAL A 136 -9.44 -30.44 8.67
N TYR A 137 -9.36 -29.82 7.49
CA TYR A 137 -9.74 -30.42 6.24
C TYR A 137 -8.47 -30.93 5.57
N TYR A 138 -8.49 -32.18 5.09
CA TYR A 138 -7.39 -32.74 4.32
C TYR A 138 -7.94 -33.58 3.18
N TRP A 139 -7.16 -33.72 2.11
CA TRP A 139 -7.61 -34.49 0.94
C TRP A 139 -6.53 -35.41 0.40
N THR A 140 -6.98 -36.51 -0.22
CA THR A 140 -6.15 -37.48 -0.92
C THR A 140 -6.63 -37.57 -2.37
N GLY A 141 -5.95 -36.82 -3.25
CA GLY A 141 -6.39 -36.67 -4.64
C GLY A 141 -7.75 -35.98 -4.73
N GLY A 142 -8.79 -36.72 -5.10
CA GLY A 142 -10.17 -36.21 -5.21
C GLY A 142 -11.04 -36.38 -3.97
N THR A 143 -10.54 -37.02 -2.90
CA THR A 143 -11.37 -37.33 -1.71
C THR A 143 -11.10 -36.33 -0.60
N LEU A 144 -12.15 -35.69 -0.08
CA LEU A 144 -12.11 -34.72 1.00
C LEU A 144 -12.53 -35.35 2.33
N TYR A 145 -11.74 -35.08 3.37
CA TYR A 145 -11.99 -35.51 4.73
C TYR A 145 -12.04 -34.31 5.67
N GLU A 146 -12.90 -34.39 6.68
CA GLU A 146 -12.94 -33.47 7.82
C GLU A 146 -12.50 -34.22 9.07
N MET A 147 -11.64 -33.59 9.86
CA MET A 147 -11.13 -34.13 11.10
C MET A 147 -11.33 -33.13 12.24
N ASP A 148 -11.87 -33.64 13.35
CA ASP A 148 -11.86 -32.92 14.63
C ASP A 148 -10.44 -32.98 15.23
N PRO A 149 -9.76 -31.84 15.41
CA PRO A 149 -8.37 -31.79 15.89
C PRO A 149 -8.23 -32.09 17.39
N LEU A 150 -9.33 -32.17 18.14
CA LEU A 150 -9.35 -32.56 19.54
C LEU A 150 -9.52 -34.07 19.69
N THR A 151 -10.48 -34.67 19.00
CA THR A 151 -10.76 -36.12 19.10
C THR A 151 -9.93 -36.98 18.15
N MET A 152 -9.40 -36.41 17.07
CA MET A 152 -8.76 -37.11 15.93
C MET A 152 -9.73 -37.99 15.12
N ASP A 153 -11.03 -37.82 15.31
CA ASP A 153 -12.00 -38.52 14.49
C ASP A 153 -12.05 -37.84 13.12
N ALA A 154 -11.78 -38.63 12.08
CA ALA A 154 -11.83 -38.19 10.69
C ALA A 154 -13.00 -38.87 9.97
N GLY A 155 -13.79 -38.08 9.24
CA GLY A 155 -14.89 -38.52 8.40
C GLY A 155 -14.65 -38.15 6.94
N GLU A 156 -15.03 -39.03 6.01
CA GLU A 156 -15.11 -38.67 4.60
C GLU A 156 -16.32 -37.75 4.38
N ILE A 157 -16.09 -36.59 3.77
CA ILE A 157 -17.17 -35.69 3.36
C ILE A 157 -17.65 -36.08 1.96
N HIS A 158 -16.72 -36.14 1.01
CA HIS A 158 -17.05 -36.40 -0.38
C HIS A 158 -15.85 -36.87 -1.21
N SER A 159 -16.13 -37.68 -2.23
CA SER A 159 -15.16 -38.11 -3.25
C SER A 159 -15.48 -37.47 -4.60
N PHE A 160 -14.71 -36.44 -4.97
CA PHE A 160 -14.79 -35.80 -6.29
C PHE A 160 -14.13 -36.68 -7.35
N LYS A 161 -14.62 -36.58 -8.60
CA LYS A 161 -13.99 -37.28 -9.74
C LYS A 161 -12.64 -36.68 -10.11
N GLN A 162 -12.50 -35.37 -9.89
CA GLN A 162 -11.32 -34.59 -10.17
C GLN A 162 -10.46 -34.44 -8.90
N GLU A 163 -9.17 -34.17 -9.10
CA GLU A 163 -8.26 -33.85 -8.00
C GLU A 163 -8.64 -32.51 -7.36
N ILE A 164 -8.64 -32.47 -6.03
CA ILE A 164 -8.82 -31.25 -5.25
C ILE A 164 -7.52 -30.47 -5.27
N ASP A 165 -7.61 -29.19 -5.64
CA ASP A 165 -6.49 -28.27 -5.72
C ASP A 165 -6.40 -27.42 -4.44
N GLN A 166 -7.54 -26.91 -3.95
CA GLN A 166 -7.62 -26.11 -2.72
C GLN A 166 -9.01 -26.24 -2.09
N VAL A 167 -9.07 -26.05 -0.76
CA VAL A 167 -10.31 -25.94 0.00
C VAL A 167 -10.26 -24.62 0.77
N THR A 168 -11.38 -23.91 0.83
CA THR A 168 -11.58 -22.75 1.73
C THR A 168 -12.66 -23.12 2.73
N ILE A 169 -12.34 -23.14 4.02
CA ILE A 169 -13.28 -23.53 5.08
C ILE A 169 -14.07 -22.30 5.54
N GLY A 170 -15.39 -22.44 5.68
CA GLY A 170 -16.28 -21.44 6.25
C GLY A 170 -16.24 -21.40 7.78
N LYS A 171 -17.07 -20.52 8.36
CA LYS A 171 -17.21 -20.38 9.82
C LYS A 171 -18.09 -21.48 10.44
N ASP A 172 -19.05 -22.03 9.68
CA ASP A 172 -20.14 -22.85 10.21
C ASP A 172 -20.17 -24.29 9.63
N GLY A 173 -19.00 -24.83 9.28
CA GLY A 173 -18.84 -26.19 8.75
C GLY A 173 -19.18 -26.34 7.26
N ASP A 174 -19.49 -25.24 6.59
CA ASP A 174 -19.56 -25.15 5.14
C ASP A 174 -18.16 -24.95 4.53
N ALA A 175 -18.01 -25.23 3.23
CA ALA A 175 -16.73 -25.08 2.53
C ALA A 175 -16.89 -24.78 1.04
N LEU A 176 -15.87 -24.13 0.47
CA LEU A 176 -15.66 -24.08 -0.97
C LEU A 176 -14.52 -25.01 -1.38
N VAL A 177 -14.74 -25.81 -2.42
CA VAL A 177 -13.75 -26.76 -2.93
C VAL A 177 -13.40 -26.41 -4.36
N GLN A 178 -12.12 -26.15 -4.61
CA GLN A 178 -11.55 -25.96 -5.94
C GLN A 178 -11.01 -27.30 -6.45
N THR A 179 -11.51 -27.77 -7.59
CA THR A 179 -11.03 -28.99 -8.26
C THR A 179 -10.46 -28.69 -9.64
N LYS A 180 -9.54 -29.54 -10.11
CA LYS A 180 -8.94 -29.43 -11.45
C LYS A 180 -9.93 -29.95 -12.50
N ALA A 181 -10.60 -29.04 -13.22
CA ALA A 181 -11.52 -29.44 -14.28
C ALA A 181 -10.77 -30.10 -15.45
N ASP A 182 -9.62 -29.51 -15.82
CA ASP A 182 -8.64 -30.05 -16.76
C ASP A 182 -7.24 -29.42 -16.51
N ASP A 183 -6.27 -29.65 -17.40
CA ASP A 183 -4.89 -29.13 -17.26
C ASP A 183 -4.80 -27.58 -17.29
N THR A 184 -5.86 -26.91 -17.74
CA THR A 184 -5.94 -25.47 -17.99
C THR A 184 -7.09 -24.77 -17.26
N HIS A 185 -7.93 -25.49 -16.53
CA HIS A 185 -9.10 -24.95 -15.85
C HIS A 185 -9.28 -25.53 -14.44
N VAL A 186 -9.75 -24.67 -13.54
CA VAL A 186 -10.24 -25.06 -12.21
C VAL A 186 -11.71 -24.72 -12.08
N GLN A 187 -12.42 -25.49 -11.27
CA GLN A 187 -13.83 -25.28 -11.01
C GLN A 187 -14.12 -25.28 -9.51
N PHE A 188 -15.12 -24.51 -9.09
CA PHE A 188 -15.52 -24.39 -7.70
C PHE A 188 -16.83 -25.12 -7.42
N HIS A 189 -16.85 -25.79 -6.28
CA HIS A 189 -18.00 -26.44 -5.69
C HIS A 189 -18.27 -25.83 -4.31
N TYR A 190 -19.53 -25.86 -3.90
CA TYR A 190 -19.93 -25.49 -2.55
C TYR A 190 -20.38 -26.73 -1.78
N ILE A 191 -19.97 -26.80 -0.52
CA ILE A 191 -20.39 -27.81 0.45
C ILE A 191 -21.18 -27.07 1.53
N ASP A 192 -22.44 -27.44 1.69
CA ASP A 192 -23.29 -26.87 2.74
C ASP A 192 -23.03 -27.51 4.11
N ARG A 193 -23.72 -27.01 5.13
CA ARG A 193 -23.58 -27.47 6.52
C ARG A 193 -24.07 -28.90 6.74
N GLU A 194 -24.92 -29.40 5.85
CA GLU A 194 -25.35 -30.80 5.85
C GLU A 194 -24.41 -31.69 5.00
N GLN A 195 -23.25 -31.17 4.61
CA GLN A 195 -22.23 -31.83 3.78
C GLN A 195 -22.74 -32.23 2.39
N ARG A 196 -23.77 -31.54 1.87
CA ARG A 196 -24.23 -31.73 0.50
C ARG A 196 -23.36 -30.91 -0.43
N VAL A 197 -22.91 -31.54 -1.51
CA VAL A 197 -22.00 -30.94 -2.50
C VAL A 197 -22.78 -30.47 -3.71
N SER A 198 -22.56 -29.23 -4.12
CA SER A 198 -23.16 -28.64 -5.32
C SER A 198 -22.49 -29.15 -6.61
N ALA A 199 -23.21 -29.02 -7.72
CA ALA A 199 -22.56 -29.01 -9.03
C ALA A 199 -21.60 -27.80 -9.15
N PRO A 200 -20.62 -27.83 -10.08
CA PRO A 200 -19.71 -26.71 -10.26
C PRO A 200 -20.47 -25.42 -10.62
N PHE A 201 -20.19 -24.33 -9.92
CA PHE A 201 -20.85 -23.04 -10.15
C PHE A 201 -19.92 -21.98 -10.72
N LEU A 202 -18.61 -22.22 -10.75
CA LEU A 202 -17.62 -21.31 -11.34
C LEU A 202 -16.54 -22.13 -12.04
N LEU A 203 -16.14 -21.69 -13.24
CA LEU A 203 -15.07 -22.28 -14.04
C LEU A 203 -14.08 -21.18 -14.44
N LEU A 204 -12.81 -21.36 -14.08
CA LEU A 204 -11.76 -20.37 -14.29
C LEU A 204 -10.58 -20.97 -15.03
N GLU A 205 -9.92 -20.16 -15.87
CA GLU A 205 -8.66 -20.52 -16.52
C GLU A 205 -7.51 -20.49 -15.50
N LYS A 206 -6.73 -21.57 -15.43
CA LYS A 206 -5.50 -21.71 -14.66
C LYS A 206 -4.39 -22.25 -15.56
N ASN A 207 -3.28 -21.53 -15.69
CA ASN A 207 -2.13 -21.99 -16.46
C ASN A 207 -0.81 -21.48 -15.84
N SER A 208 0.35 -21.84 -16.41
CA SER A 208 1.65 -21.45 -15.86
C SER A 208 1.88 -19.94 -15.71
N SER A 209 1.11 -19.12 -16.44
CA SER A 209 1.14 -17.65 -16.39
C SER A 209 -0.04 -17.03 -15.66
N LYS A 210 -1.04 -17.81 -15.23
CA LYS A 210 -2.26 -17.35 -14.57
C LYS A 210 -2.66 -18.31 -13.44
N GLN A 211 -2.62 -17.84 -12.20
CA GLN A 211 -2.99 -18.60 -11.01
C GLN A 211 -4.24 -18.01 -10.36
N VAL A 212 -5.05 -18.85 -9.74
CA VAL A 212 -6.20 -18.47 -8.92
C VAL A 212 -5.81 -18.76 -7.47
N GLU A 213 -5.81 -17.73 -6.63
CA GLU A 213 -5.28 -17.77 -5.26
C GLU A 213 -6.19 -16.96 -4.30
N ASN A 214 -6.01 -17.15 -3.00
CA ASN A 214 -6.65 -16.36 -1.94
C ASN A 214 -8.19 -16.30 -2.07
N ALA A 215 -8.81 -17.47 -2.30
CA ALA A 215 -10.27 -17.58 -2.29
C ALA A 215 -10.81 -17.45 -0.86
N THR A 216 -11.69 -16.48 -0.63
CA THR A 216 -12.39 -16.27 0.64
C THR A 216 -13.87 -16.02 0.35
N TYR A 217 -14.75 -16.46 1.22
CA TYR A 217 -16.18 -16.32 0.98
C TYR A 217 -16.97 -16.10 2.27
N GLU A 218 -18.16 -15.53 2.11
CA GLU A 218 -19.15 -15.36 3.16
C GLU A 218 -20.53 -15.80 2.69
N ILE A 219 -21.35 -16.18 3.66
CA ILE A 219 -22.78 -16.41 3.47
C ILE A 219 -23.52 -15.44 4.36
N ALA A 220 -24.16 -14.46 3.74
CA ALA A 220 -24.95 -13.44 4.43
C ALA A 220 -26.30 -13.30 3.74
N ASP A 221 -27.39 -13.22 4.52
CA ASP A 221 -28.76 -13.07 4.03
C ASP A 221 -29.17 -14.08 2.94
N GLY A 222 -28.67 -15.32 3.05
CA GLY A 222 -28.94 -16.39 2.08
C GLY A 222 -28.19 -16.26 0.75
N GLN A 223 -27.19 -15.37 0.66
CA GLN A 223 -26.37 -15.18 -0.52
C GLN A 223 -24.93 -15.61 -0.25
N LEU A 224 -24.37 -16.43 -1.13
CA LEU A 224 -22.95 -16.75 -1.19
C LEU A 224 -22.22 -15.64 -1.93
N THR A 225 -21.24 -15.01 -1.28
CA THR A 225 -20.32 -14.07 -1.92
C THR A 225 -18.90 -14.61 -1.83
N LEU A 226 -18.32 -14.95 -2.98
CA LEU A 226 -16.95 -15.42 -3.13
C LEU A 226 -16.07 -14.29 -3.68
N PHE A 227 -14.93 -14.06 -3.05
CA PHE A 227 -13.82 -13.26 -3.56
C PHE A 227 -12.62 -14.15 -3.83
N TYR A 228 -11.93 -13.89 -4.94
CA TYR A 228 -10.66 -14.57 -5.23
C TYR A 228 -9.73 -13.63 -6.00
N SER A 229 -8.44 -13.94 -5.96
CA SER A 229 -7.40 -13.21 -6.70
C SER A 229 -6.93 -14.02 -7.90
N GLU A 230 -6.80 -13.39 -9.05
CA GLU A 230 -6.07 -13.93 -10.20
C GLU A 230 -4.72 -13.24 -10.30
N THR A 231 -3.66 -14.02 -10.17
CA THR A 231 -2.29 -13.55 -10.37
C THR A 231 -1.84 -13.93 -11.78
N ALA A 232 -1.58 -12.94 -12.62
CA ALA A 232 -1.11 -13.13 -13.99
C ALA A 232 0.31 -12.57 -14.17
N ARG A 233 1.14 -13.27 -14.97
CA ARG A 233 2.47 -12.78 -15.36
C ARG A 233 2.48 -12.47 -16.85
N SER A 234 2.61 -11.18 -17.19
CA SER A 234 2.73 -10.71 -18.57
C SER A 234 3.99 -9.86 -18.73
N GLN A 235 4.81 -10.16 -19.74
CA GLN A 235 6.05 -9.42 -20.07
C GLN A 235 7.03 -9.24 -18.89
N GLY A 236 7.02 -10.15 -17.92
CA GLY A 236 7.89 -10.10 -16.73
C GLY A 236 7.31 -9.33 -15.55
N GLN A 237 6.15 -8.68 -15.70
CA GLN A 237 5.42 -8.04 -14.61
C GLN A 237 4.38 -9.01 -14.04
N LEU A 238 4.31 -9.07 -12.71
CA LEU A 238 3.25 -9.75 -11.98
C LEU A 238 2.11 -8.75 -11.77
N THR A 239 0.89 -9.11 -12.14
CA THR A 239 -0.30 -8.29 -11.93
C THR A 239 -1.35 -9.14 -11.22
N THR A 240 -1.94 -8.59 -10.16
CA THR A 240 -3.00 -9.26 -9.42
C THR A 240 -4.32 -8.53 -9.65
N ALA A 241 -5.40 -9.28 -9.85
CA ALA A 241 -6.74 -8.73 -9.95
C ALA A 241 -7.71 -9.52 -9.09
N THR A 242 -8.57 -8.81 -8.38
CA THR A 242 -9.64 -9.41 -7.58
C THR A 242 -10.91 -9.57 -8.38
N TYR A 243 -11.60 -10.68 -8.16
CA TYR A 243 -12.92 -10.92 -8.69
C TYR A 243 -13.90 -11.32 -7.60
N LYS A 244 -15.18 -11.04 -7.86
CA LYS A 244 -16.31 -11.35 -7.00
C LYS A 244 -17.33 -12.17 -7.76
N VAL A 245 -17.91 -13.17 -7.09
CA VAL A 245 -19.07 -13.93 -7.54
C VAL A 245 -20.11 -13.86 -6.43
N LYS A 246 -21.35 -13.53 -6.77
CA LYS A 246 -22.45 -13.41 -5.81
C LYS A 246 -23.69 -14.11 -6.34
N LEU A 247 -24.25 -15.06 -5.57
CA LEU A 247 -25.44 -15.82 -5.95
C LEU A 247 -26.24 -16.28 -4.71
N PRO A 248 -27.55 -16.51 -4.82
CA PRO A 248 -28.34 -17.18 -3.79
C PRO A 248 -27.78 -18.57 -3.49
N VAL A 249 -27.72 -18.96 -2.21
CA VAL A 249 -27.17 -20.26 -1.77
C VAL A 249 -27.95 -21.44 -2.36
N ASP A 250 -29.26 -21.28 -2.56
CA ASP A 250 -30.16 -22.28 -3.13
C ASP A 250 -30.00 -22.47 -4.64
N GLU A 251 -29.38 -21.51 -5.34
CA GLU A 251 -29.09 -21.56 -6.78
C GLU A 251 -27.63 -22.01 -7.07
N VAL A 252 -26.85 -22.35 -6.04
CA VAL A 252 -25.45 -22.74 -6.22
C VAL A 252 -25.34 -24.08 -6.96
N GLY A 253 -24.77 -24.02 -8.17
CA GLY A 253 -24.58 -25.17 -9.05
C GLY A 253 -25.67 -25.35 -10.11
N ASP A 254 -26.69 -24.49 -10.14
CA ASP A 254 -27.71 -24.51 -11.21
C ASP A 254 -27.11 -24.07 -12.56
N GLU A 255 -26.30 -23.00 -12.54
CA GLU A 255 -25.61 -22.47 -13.71
C GLU A 255 -24.20 -21.96 -13.37
N LEU A 256 -23.31 -21.98 -14.37
CA LEU A 256 -21.97 -21.40 -14.25
C LEU A 256 -22.06 -19.87 -14.20
N GLN A 257 -21.53 -19.31 -13.12
CA GLN A 257 -21.49 -17.88 -12.88
C GLN A 257 -20.30 -17.23 -13.59
N LYS A 258 -20.45 -15.94 -13.89
CA LYS A 258 -19.36 -15.09 -14.37
C LYS A 258 -18.86 -14.24 -13.21
N ALA A 259 -17.56 -14.22 -13.03
CA ALA A 259 -16.95 -13.39 -12.01
C ALA A 259 -16.82 -11.93 -12.49
N GLU A 260 -17.11 -11.00 -11.60
CA GLU A 260 -17.00 -9.57 -11.83
C GLU A 260 -15.69 -9.06 -11.25
N LYS A 261 -14.92 -8.31 -12.03
CA LYS A 261 -13.68 -7.69 -11.52
C LYS A 261 -14.04 -6.63 -10.49
N VAL A 262 -13.46 -6.73 -9.30
CA VAL A 262 -13.67 -5.77 -8.21
C VAL A 262 -12.78 -4.56 -8.42
N ARG A 263 -13.36 -3.36 -8.27
CA ARG A 263 -12.65 -2.09 -8.29
C ARG A 263 -12.49 -1.56 -6.87
N PHE A 264 -11.25 -1.44 -6.41
CA PHE A 264 -10.92 -0.83 -5.13
C PHE A 264 -10.45 0.61 -5.36
N VAL A 265 -11.06 1.56 -4.66
CA VAL A 265 -10.78 2.99 -4.79
C VAL A 265 -10.20 3.48 -3.47
N ASN A 266 -9.00 4.06 -3.50
CA ASN A 266 -8.36 4.61 -2.31
C ASN A 266 -9.16 5.83 -1.81
N ALA A 267 -9.57 5.79 -0.54
CA ALA A 267 -10.39 6.82 0.08
C ALA A 267 -9.68 8.18 0.17
N ASP A 268 -8.35 8.19 0.27
CA ASP A 268 -7.56 9.41 0.51
C ASP A 268 -7.36 10.22 -0.79
N ASN A 269 -7.34 9.56 -1.94
CA ASN A 269 -6.95 10.18 -3.21
C ASN A 269 -7.91 9.94 -4.39
N GLY A 270 -8.89 9.02 -4.24
CA GLY A 270 -9.89 8.68 -5.25
C GLY A 270 -9.38 7.85 -6.44
N LEU A 271 -8.13 7.38 -6.40
CA LEU A 271 -7.51 6.56 -7.45
C LEU A 271 -7.79 5.08 -7.23
N ASP A 272 -7.79 4.31 -8.31
CA ASP A 272 -7.91 2.86 -8.25
C ASP A 272 -6.64 2.25 -7.65
N LEU A 273 -6.78 1.26 -6.76
CA LEU A 273 -5.64 0.50 -6.26
C LEU A 273 -5.07 -0.40 -7.36
N GLU A 274 -3.74 -0.42 -7.45
CA GLU A 274 -3.01 -1.28 -8.37
C GLU A 274 -2.65 -2.61 -7.69
N SER A 275 -2.80 -3.71 -8.44
CA SER A 275 -2.47 -5.07 -8.01
C SER A 275 -3.06 -5.51 -6.66
N PRO A 276 -4.37 -5.34 -6.39
CA PRO A 276 -4.97 -5.78 -5.13
C PRO A 276 -4.90 -7.32 -4.99
N GLY A 277 -4.44 -7.80 -3.84
CA GLY A 277 -4.21 -9.21 -3.50
C GLY A 277 -4.38 -9.51 -2.01
N ASP A 278 -3.99 -10.74 -1.60
CA ASP A 278 -4.11 -11.27 -0.23
C ASP A 278 -5.43 -10.93 0.48
N ILE A 279 -6.53 -11.18 -0.22
CA ILE A 279 -7.86 -10.77 0.21
C ILE A 279 -8.37 -11.72 1.26
N GLN A 280 -8.87 -11.15 2.35
CA GLN A 280 -9.47 -11.89 3.44
C GLN A 280 -10.72 -11.16 3.91
N LEU A 281 -11.75 -11.92 4.24
CA LEU A 281 -12.91 -11.40 4.93
C LEU A 281 -12.59 -11.22 6.41
N ALA A 282 -12.95 -10.06 6.93
CA ALA A 282 -12.80 -9.69 8.32
C ALA A 282 -14.09 -9.06 8.82
N GLU A 283 -14.27 -9.09 10.14
CA GLU A 283 -15.26 -8.28 10.82
C GLU A 283 -14.47 -7.18 11.54
N ILE A 284 -14.71 -5.93 11.15
CA ILE A 284 -14.05 -4.75 11.73
C ILE A 284 -15.15 -3.75 12.06
N ASP A 285 -15.14 -3.19 13.26
CA ASP A 285 -16.21 -2.30 13.75
C ASP A 285 -17.61 -2.96 13.75
N GLY A 286 -17.69 -4.30 13.79
CA GLY A 286 -18.94 -5.07 13.68
C GLY A 286 -19.53 -5.12 12.26
N GLU A 287 -18.77 -4.68 11.25
CA GLU A 287 -19.17 -4.69 9.84
C GLU A 287 -18.28 -5.65 9.03
N ALA A 288 -18.91 -6.38 8.10
CA ALA A 288 -18.21 -7.23 7.15
C ALA A 288 -17.33 -6.36 6.23
N THR A 289 -16.02 -6.60 6.31
CA THR A 289 -14.99 -5.78 5.67
C THR A 289 -14.00 -6.67 4.94
N LEU A 290 -13.48 -6.21 3.82
CA LEU A 290 -12.37 -6.88 3.13
C LEU A 290 -11.04 -6.32 3.64
N LEU A 291 -10.16 -7.18 4.12
CA LEU A 291 -8.74 -6.86 4.25
C LEU A 291 -8.05 -7.28 2.97
N LEU A 292 -7.22 -6.38 2.42
CA LEU A 292 -6.44 -6.67 1.22
C LEU A 292 -5.09 -5.96 1.26
N THR A 293 -4.18 -6.45 0.44
CA THR A 293 -2.91 -5.78 0.17
C THR A 293 -2.91 -5.23 -1.26
N ALA A 294 -2.24 -4.10 -1.49
CA ALA A 294 -2.11 -3.50 -2.82
C ALA A 294 -0.83 -2.64 -2.89
N GLU A 295 -0.44 -2.22 -4.09
CA GLU A 295 0.69 -1.31 -4.26
C GLU A 295 0.43 0.02 -3.53
N GLY A 296 1.45 0.49 -2.79
CA GLY A 296 1.35 1.74 -2.03
C GLY A 296 1.33 2.96 -2.95
N GLN A 297 0.49 3.93 -2.64
CA GLN A 297 0.27 5.13 -3.47
C GLN A 297 0.82 6.42 -2.83
N GLU A 298 1.51 6.35 -1.70
CA GLU A 298 2.12 7.52 -1.06
C GLU A 298 3.56 7.78 -1.52
N ILE A 299 4.06 9.00 -1.31
CA ILE A 299 5.46 9.32 -1.57
C ILE A 299 6.37 8.36 -0.79
N GLY A 300 7.24 7.66 -1.51
CA GLY A 300 8.24 6.78 -0.92
C GLY A 300 7.76 5.35 -0.67
N ASP A 301 6.56 4.98 -1.14
CA ASP A 301 6.05 3.60 -1.20
C ASP A 301 6.67 2.77 -2.34
N PHE A 302 7.93 3.03 -2.75
CA PHE A 302 8.54 2.31 -3.88
C PHE A 302 8.58 0.80 -3.64
N ASN A 303 7.86 0.05 -4.47
CA ASN A 303 7.70 -1.40 -4.32
C ASN A 303 7.16 -1.82 -2.93
N ALA A 304 6.51 -0.90 -2.21
CA ALA A 304 5.83 -1.21 -0.97
C ALA A 304 4.45 -1.77 -1.28
N ILE A 305 4.06 -2.77 -0.50
CA ILE A 305 2.70 -3.29 -0.51
C ILE A 305 2.06 -2.81 0.78
N ALA A 306 0.99 -2.04 0.64
CA ALA A 306 0.23 -1.47 1.74
C ALA A 306 -0.96 -2.36 2.09
N LEU A 307 -1.40 -2.29 3.34
CA LEU A 307 -2.56 -2.99 3.86
C LEU A 307 -3.74 -2.02 3.87
N TYR A 308 -4.87 -2.46 3.33
CA TYR A 308 -6.11 -1.70 3.30
C TYR A 308 -7.25 -2.50 3.92
N LYS A 309 -8.18 -1.78 4.56
CA LYS A 309 -9.55 -2.27 4.77
C LYS A 309 -10.45 -1.69 3.70
N ALA A 310 -11.37 -2.48 3.16
CA ALA A 310 -12.25 -2.09 2.08
C ALA A 310 -13.71 -2.37 2.43
N VAL A 311 -14.53 -1.33 2.25
CA VAL A 311 -15.98 -1.35 2.49
C VAL A 311 -16.72 -1.09 1.17
N PRO A 312 -17.90 -1.70 0.95
CA PRO A 312 -18.64 -1.53 -0.30
C PRO A 312 -19.17 -0.08 -0.46
N ASN A 313 -19.08 0.46 -1.67
CA ASN A 313 -19.70 1.72 -2.08
C ASN A 313 -21.06 1.48 -2.76
N GLU A 314 -21.87 2.53 -2.83
CA GLU A 314 -23.18 2.51 -3.53
C GLU A 314 -23.07 2.22 -5.04
N ASP A 315 -21.93 2.53 -5.66
CA ASP A 315 -21.69 2.32 -7.09
C ASP A 315 -21.16 0.91 -7.44
N GLY A 316 -21.05 0.02 -6.44
CA GLY A 316 -20.53 -1.34 -6.58
C GLY A 316 -19.00 -1.46 -6.51
N SER A 317 -18.26 -0.35 -6.38
CA SER A 317 -16.83 -0.38 -6.03
C SER A 317 -16.63 -0.62 -4.53
N TYR A 318 -15.39 -0.78 -4.10
CA TYR A 318 -15.04 -0.82 -2.68
C TYR A 318 -14.13 0.34 -2.33
N GLN A 319 -14.52 1.14 -1.33
CA GLN A 319 -13.67 2.18 -0.78
C GLN A 319 -12.63 1.56 0.14
N ALA A 320 -11.36 1.73 -0.22
CA ALA A 320 -10.21 1.20 0.49
C ALA A 320 -9.56 2.27 1.37
N LEU A 321 -9.41 1.98 2.65
CA LEU A 321 -8.76 2.82 3.66
C LEU A 321 -7.48 2.14 4.14
N ARG A 322 -6.34 2.83 4.05
CA ARG A 322 -5.04 2.27 4.45
C ARG A 322 -5.00 2.00 5.95
N LEU A 323 -4.45 0.86 6.39
CA LEU A 323 -4.32 0.53 7.82
C LEU A 323 -2.88 0.57 8.35
N ASN A 324 -1.89 0.44 7.48
CA ASN A 324 -0.49 0.45 7.86
C ASN A 324 0.21 1.76 7.47
N THR A 325 1.18 2.21 8.25
CA THR A 325 2.07 3.34 7.91
C THR A 325 3.47 2.88 7.50
N THR A 326 3.66 1.57 7.33
CA THR A 326 4.96 0.98 6.97
C THR A 326 5.12 0.91 5.46
N ARG A 327 6.36 1.01 5.00
CA ARG A 327 6.73 1.04 3.57
C ARG A 327 7.59 -0.14 3.19
N HIS A 328 7.14 -1.29 3.63
CA HIS A 328 7.75 -2.58 3.39
C HIS A 328 6.77 -3.45 2.62
N LEU A 329 7.21 -4.63 2.21
CA LEU A 329 6.34 -5.61 1.61
C LEU A 329 5.46 -6.20 2.71
N THR A 330 4.22 -5.71 2.83
CA THR A 330 3.22 -6.23 3.77
C THR A 330 2.70 -7.58 3.27
N GLN A 331 2.62 -8.55 4.17
CA GLN A 331 2.15 -9.90 3.88
C GLN A 331 1.31 -10.46 5.03
N SER A 332 0.43 -11.40 4.69
CA SER A 332 -0.35 -12.20 5.65
C SER A 332 -1.06 -11.34 6.70
N PRO A 333 -1.89 -10.37 6.29
CA PRO A 333 -2.72 -9.65 7.25
C PRO A 333 -3.65 -10.63 7.96
N LEU A 334 -3.89 -10.42 9.24
CA LEU A 334 -4.76 -11.25 10.06
C LEU A 334 -5.51 -10.37 11.07
N PRO A 335 -6.85 -10.33 11.03
CA PRO A 335 -7.64 -9.69 12.07
C PRO A 335 -7.58 -10.55 13.34
N LEU A 336 -7.12 -9.99 14.46
CA LEU A 336 -7.14 -10.67 15.76
C LEU A 336 -8.44 -10.42 16.52
N SER A 337 -9.10 -9.31 16.23
CA SER A 337 -10.41 -8.89 16.75
C SER A 337 -10.95 -7.75 15.88
N ASP A 338 -12.18 -7.31 16.18
CA ASP A 338 -12.89 -6.25 15.43
C ASP A 338 -12.17 -4.90 15.39
N ASN A 339 -11.13 -4.72 16.23
CA ASN A 339 -10.38 -3.48 16.42
C ASN A 339 -8.86 -3.65 16.34
N LYS A 340 -8.35 -4.83 15.92
CA LYS A 340 -6.91 -5.15 15.86
C LYS A 340 -6.57 -5.99 14.64
N VAL A 341 -5.57 -5.56 13.90
CA VAL A 341 -5.01 -6.29 12.76
C VAL A 341 -3.51 -6.41 12.93
N VAL A 342 -2.97 -7.60 12.66
CA VAL A 342 -1.52 -7.86 12.62
C VAL A 342 -1.10 -8.33 11.25
N TRP A 343 0.16 -8.10 10.90
CA TRP A 343 0.73 -8.51 9.62
C TRP A 343 2.25 -8.61 9.72
N PHE A 344 2.89 -9.16 8.68
CA PHE A 344 4.33 -9.13 8.54
C PHE A 344 4.80 -8.10 7.52
N ASN A 345 5.88 -7.42 7.86
CA ASN A 345 6.65 -6.61 6.92
C ASN A 345 7.96 -7.30 6.58
N TYR A 346 8.21 -7.53 5.30
CA TYR A 346 9.52 -7.98 4.84
C TYR A 346 10.42 -6.77 4.53
N ASN A 347 11.52 -6.64 5.28
CA ASN A 347 12.45 -5.51 5.19
C ASN A 347 13.67 -5.77 4.27
N GLY A 348 13.68 -6.88 3.53
CA GLY A 348 14.79 -7.29 2.66
C GLY A 348 15.75 -8.32 3.28
N GLY A 349 15.56 -8.69 4.55
CA GLY A 349 16.31 -9.79 5.18
C GLY A 349 15.56 -10.52 6.29
N THR A 350 14.57 -9.89 6.91
CA THR A 350 13.72 -10.49 7.96
C THR A 350 12.26 -10.09 7.79
N TYR A 351 11.37 -10.92 8.30
CA TYR A 351 9.95 -10.67 8.47
C TYR A 351 9.72 -10.15 9.89
N GLU A 352 9.26 -8.92 10.00
CA GLU A 352 8.97 -8.25 11.26
C GLU A 352 7.46 -8.22 11.50
N LEU A 353 7.01 -8.60 12.70
CA LEU A 353 5.60 -8.58 13.05
C LEU A 353 5.17 -7.17 13.45
N TYR A 354 4.12 -6.67 12.81
CA TYR A 354 3.51 -5.38 13.11
C TYR A 354 2.04 -5.55 13.45
N GLY A 355 1.49 -4.58 14.16
CA GLY A 355 0.07 -4.48 14.43
C GLY A 355 -0.44 -3.05 14.39
N THR A 356 -1.76 -2.92 14.24
CA THR A 356 -2.50 -1.67 14.37
C THR A 356 -3.78 -1.92 15.16
N SER A 357 -4.23 -0.91 15.91
CA SER A 357 -5.40 -1.00 16.77
C SER A 357 -6.15 0.32 16.86
N GLN A 358 -7.45 0.23 17.12
CA GLN A 358 -8.30 1.38 17.47
C GLN A 358 -8.27 1.73 18.98
N ASN A 359 -7.41 1.08 19.76
CA ASN A 359 -7.26 1.39 21.18
C ASN A 359 -6.62 2.78 21.39
N ASP A 360 -7.29 3.66 22.15
CA ASP A 360 -6.85 5.03 22.44
C ASP A 360 -5.41 5.15 23.00
N GLU A 361 -4.98 4.21 23.83
CA GLU A 361 -3.62 4.22 24.41
C GLU A 361 -2.58 3.85 23.34
N VAL A 362 -2.90 2.89 22.47
CA VAL A 362 -2.06 2.50 21.34
C VAL A 362 -1.96 3.63 20.33
N ILE A 363 -3.09 4.28 20.00
CA ILE A 363 -3.10 5.46 19.13
C ILE A 363 -2.17 6.53 19.70
N LYS A 364 -2.36 6.94 20.96
CA LYS A 364 -1.56 8.00 21.59
C LYS A 364 -0.06 7.65 21.64
N SER A 365 0.28 6.41 22.00
CA SER A 365 1.67 5.98 22.08
C SER A 365 2.34 5.87 20.71
N SER A 366 1.60 5.47 19.68
CA SER A 366 2.11 5.34 18.30
C SER A 366 2.46 6.69 17.66
N LEU A 367 1.89 7.80 18.13
CA LEU A 367 2.14 9.16 17.61
C LEU A 367 3.50 9.73 18.04
N HIS A 368 4.29 9.03 18.86
CA HIS A 368 5.62 9.51 19.24
C HIS A 368 6.63 9.41 18.10
N TRP A 369 7.59 10.34 18.11
CA TRP A 369 8.64 10.36 17.10
C TRP A 369 9.69 9.30 17.42
N THR A 370 9.90 8.40 16.47
CA THR A 370 10.97 7.42 16.54
C THR A 370 12.13 7.83 15.63
N LYS A 371 13.30 7.25 15.85
CA LYS A 371 14.45 7.43 14.94
C LYS A 371 14.10 7.00 13.51
N ALA A 372 13.26 5.99 13.36
CA ALA A 372 12.75 5.53 12.07
C ALA A 372 11.93 6.62 11.38
N SER A 373 11.01 7.28 12.09
CA SER A 373 10.19 8.36 11.54
C SER A 373 11.02 9.55 11.03
N VAL A 374 12.07 9.92 11.74
CA VAL A 374 12.97 11.00 11.30
C VAL A 374 13.75 10.59 10.05
N LYS A 375 14.24 9.35 9.99
CA LYS A 375 14.94 8.80 8.82
C LYS A 375 14.03 8.76 7.60
N GLU A 376 12.78 8.36 7.78
CA GLU A 376 11.77 8.32 6.72
C GLU A 376 11.43 9.72 6.19
N ALA A 377 11.18 10.69 7.07
CA ALA A 377 10.95 12.07 6.67
C ALA A 377 12.14 12.66 5.88
N LEU A 378 13.38 12.28 6.24
CA LEU A 378 14.60 12.69 5.52
C LEU A 378 14.66 12.06 4.13
N LEU A 379 14.35 10.77 4.03
CA LEU A 379 14.30 10.06 2.76
C LEU A 379 13.25 10.68 1.83
N ASN A 380 12.03 10.92 2.33
CA ASN A 380 10.95 11.56 1.59
C ASN A 380 11.32 12.96 1.13
N GLY A 381 11.82 13.78 2.05
CA GLY A 381 12.28 15.13 1.71
C GLY A 381 13.35 15.11 0.61
N THR A 382 14.29 14.16 0.68
CA THR A 382 15.33 14.01 -0.35
C THR A 382 14.74 13.61 -1.71
N LEU A 383 13.81 12.65 -1.74
CA LEU A 383 13.13 12.22 -2.97
C LEU A 383 12.35 13.35 -3.60
N MET A 384 11.63 14.15 -2.80
CA MET A 384 10.92 15.31 -3.30
C MET A 384 11.86 16.40 -3.85
N LEU A 385 13.04 16.57 -3.25
CA LEU A 385 14.08 17.45 -3.83
C LEU A 385 14.57 16.95 -5.20
N PHE A 386 14.58 15.64 -5.46
CA PHE A 386 14.86 15.12 -6.81
C PHE A 386 13.76 15.50 -7.81
N SER A 387 12.47 15.45 -7.42
CA SER A 387 11.37 15.97 -8.27
C SER A 387 11.54 17.46 -8.60
N SER A 388 12.14 18.20 -7.68
CA SER A 388 12.48 19.62 -7.88
C SER A 388 13.53 19.84 -8.96
N LEU A 389 14.48 18.92 -9.15
CA LEU A 389 15.49 19.01 -10.21
C LEU A 389 14.87 18.87 -11.60
N VAL A 390 13.94 17.93 -11.79
CA VAL A 390 13.19 17.77 -13.05
C VAL A 390 12.37 19.02 -13.35
N THR A 391 11.77 19.60 -12.31
CA THR A 391 11.09 20.89 -12.39
C THR A 391 12.03 22.02 -12.84
N GLY A 392 13.26 22.05 -12.33
CA GLY A 392 14.27 23.02 -12.76
C GLY A 392 14.66 22.89 -14.24
N LEU A 393 14.82 21.67 -14.74
CA LEU A 393 15.12 21.41 -16.15
C LEU A 393 13.99 21.88 -17.07
N THR A 394 12.74 21.57 -16.71
CA THR A 394 11.55 21.98 -17.50
C THR A 394 11.31 23.48 -17.46
N SER A 395 11.69 24.16 -16.37
CA SER A 395 11.58 25.62 -16.20
C SER A 395 12.44 26.42 -17.19
N PHE A 396 13.44 25.81 -17.82
CA PHE A 396 14.27 26.49 -18.84
C PHE A 396 13.44 27.00 -20.03
N TYR A 397 12.33 26.34 -20.35
CA TYR A 397 11.40 26.76 -21.39
C TYR A 397 10.88 28.19 -21.15
N TRP A 398 10.71 28.63 -19.90
CA TRP A 398 10.20 29.96 -19.56
C TRP A 398 11.19 31.09 -19.85
N VAL A 399 12.47 30.78 -19.85
CA VAL A 399 13.55 31.75 -20.07
C VAL A 399 13.62 32.14 -21.55
N LEU A 400 13.30 31.22 -22.47
CA LEU A 400 13.54 31.39 -23.91
C LEU A 400 12.86 32.63 -24.53
N PRO A 401 11.54 32.89 -24.33
CA PRO A 401 10.90 34.05 -24.96
C PRO A 401 11.47 35.38 -24.46
N SER A 402 11.81 35.41 -23.17
CA SER A 402 12.35 36.60 -22.51
C SER A 402 13.78 36.88 -22.95
N LEU A 403 14.60 35.84 -23.07
CA LEU A 403 15.95 35.91 -23.63
C LEU A 403 15.91 36.42 -25.08
N PHE A 404 15.00 35.89 -25.89
CA PHE A 404 14.83 36.30 -27.28
C PHE A 404 14.53 37.80 -27.39
N ILE A 405 13.58 38.31 -26.61
CA ILE A 405 13.25 39.75 -26.59
C ILE A 405 14.43 40.59 -26.11
N LEU A 406 15.16 40.14 -25.10
CA LEU A 406 16.33 40.85 -24.58
C LEU A 406 17.44 40.97 -25.64
N ILE A 407 17.68 39.91 -26.41
CA ILE A 407 18.61 39.90 -27.55
C ILE A 407 18.13 40.87 -28.65
N LEU A 408 16.85 40.84 -29.00
CA LEU A 408 16.30 41.77 -30.00
C LEU A 408 16.43 43.22 -29.57
N LEU A 409 16.13 43.54 -28.31
CA LEU A 409 16.29 44.89 -27.78
C LEU A 409 17.74 45.34 -27.82
N ASN A 410 18.69 44.45 -27.54
CA ASN A 410 20.12 44.76 -27.61
C ASN A 410 20.58 45.06 -29.05
N ILE A 411 20.06 44.34 -30.05
CA ILE A 411 20.39 44.56 -31.47
C ILE A 411 19.76 45.85 -32.00
N PHE A 412 18.46 46.06 -31.73
CA PHE A 412 17.69 47.13 -32.36
C PHE A 412 17.67 48.44 -31.58
N LYS A 413 17.92 48.40 -30.26
CA LYS A 413 17.89 49.58 -29.37
C LYS A 413 18.98 49.48 -28.28
N PRO A 414 20.28 49.46 -28.65
CA PRO A 414 21.39 49.30 -27.70
C PRO A 414 21.41 50.39 -26.61
N ASN A 415 20.98 51.62 -26.94
CA ASN A 415 20.95 52.76 -26.01
C ASN A 415 20.04 52.54 -24.79
N VAL A 416 19.16 51.53 -24.80
CA VAL A 416 18.31 51.17 -23.65
C VAL A 416 19.13 50.48 -22.56
N PHE A 417 20.32 49.96 -22.88
CA PHE A 417 21.22 49.25 -21.98
C PHE A 417 22.31 50.12 -21.34
N GLU A 418 22.43 51.38 -21.76
CA GLU A 418 23.47 52.32 -21.31
C GLU A 418 23.06 53.15 -20.08
N ARG A 419 21.84 52.99 -19.57
CA ARG A 419 21.35 53.74 -18.40
C ARG A 419 21.76 53.08 -17.09
N GLU A 420 22.25 53.88 -16.14
CA GLU A 420 22.46 53.46 -14.76
C GLU A 420 21.10 53.18 -14.08
N GLY A 421 20.97 52.02 -13.45
CA GLY A 421 19.75 51.57 -12.76
C GLY A 421 18.81 50.67 -13.58
N ILE A 422 17.58 50.51 -13.10
CA ILE A 422 16.60 49.58 -13.69
C ILE A 422 16.03 50.15 -14.99
N SER A 423 16.36 49.54 -16.13
CA SER A 423 15.85 50.00 -17.42
C SER A 423 14.43 49.50 -17.74
N MET A 424 13.70 50.20 -18.61
CA MET A 424 12.39 49.74 -19.10
C MET A 424 12.47 48.41 -19.87
N ALA A 425 13.62 48.09 -20.49
CA ALA A 425 13.83 46.80 -21.14
C ALA A 425 13.74 45.66 -20.12
N GLU A 426 14.28 45.85 -18.92
CA GLU A 426 14.23 44.82 -17.88
C GLU A 426 12.80 44.54 -17.41
N TYR A 427 12.01 45.59 -17.16
CA TYR A 427 10.61 45.42 -16.74
C TYR A 427 9.78 44.67 -17.80
N VAL A 428 9.95 45.01 -19.08
CA VAL A 428 9.25 44.34 -20.19
C VAL A 428 9.69 42.88 -20.29
N THR A 429 10.99 42.60 -20.21
CA THR A 429 11.51 41.23 -20.27
C THR A 429 11.06 40.39 -19.06
N ILE A 430 11.05 40.96 -17.85
CA ILE A 430 10.53 40.30 -16.64
C ILE A 430 9.03 40.02 -16.78
N LEU A 431 8.25 40.96 -17.32
CA LEU A 431 6.82 40.76 -17.50
C LEU A 431 6.52 39.60 -18.47
N ILE A 432 7.27 39.51 -19.56
CA ILE A 432 7.14 38.39 -20.52
C ILE A 432 7.51 37.06 -19.85
N PHE A 433 8.59 37.05 -19.06
CA PHE A 433 8.97 35.88 -18.28
C PHE A 433 7.86 35.45 -17.34
N LEU A 434 7.24 36.38 -16.61
CA LEU A 434 6.21 36.07 -15.63
C LEU A 434 4.96 35.44 -16.23
N ILE A 435 4.65 35.67 -17.51
CA ILE A 435 3.50 35.04 -18.19
C ILE A 435 3.74 33.55 -18.43
N MET A 436 4.98 33.15 -18.73
CA MET A 436 5.30 31.79 -19.16
C MET A 436 4.97 30.71 -18.11
N PRO A 437 5.33 30.87 -16.82
CA PRO A 437 5.00 29.89 -15.80
C PRO A 437 3.49 29.63 -15.65
N PHE A 438 2.61 30.62 -15.87
CA PHE A 438 1.15 30.44 -15.81
C PHE A 438 0.62 29.52 -16.90
N THR A 439 1.27 29.47 -18.07
CA THR A 439 0.89 28.54 -19.15
C THR A 439 1.22 27.09 -18.81
N TYR A 440 2.10 26.86 -17.83
CA TYR A 440 2.54 25.55 -17.38
C TYR A 440 1.75 25.03 -16.17
N THR A 441 1.22 25.93 -15.33
CA THR A 441 0.47 25.61 -14.10
C THR A 441 -0.61 24.54 -14.32
N GLY A 442 -1.45 24.68 -15.35
CA GLY A 442 -2.56 23.75 -15.60
C GLY A 442 -2.14 22.35 -16.06
N LYS A 443 -0.93 22.17 -16.58
CA LYS A 443 -0.40 20.84 -16.97
C LYS A 443 0.43 20.18 -15.88
N ALA A 444 0.98 21.00 -15.00
CA ALA A 444 2.04 20.57 -14.11
C ALA A 444 1.54 20.43 -12.66
N MET A 445 0.52 21.20 -12.26
CA MET A 445 -0.23 20.98 -11.01
C MET A 445 -1.48 20.13 -11.31
N GLY A 446 -1.25 18.85 -11.59
CA GLY A 446 -2.32 17.85 -11.77
C GLY A 446 -2.77 17.23 -10.45
N ASP A 447 -3.52 16.13 -10.52
CA ASP A 447 -4.10 15.45 -9.34
C ASP A 447 -3.04 15.08 -8.30
N TYR A 448 -1.87 14.59 -8.74
CA TYR A 448 -0.74 14.28 -7.88
C TYR A 448 -0.28 15.47 -7.02
N TYR A 449 -0.20 16.67 -7.60
CA TYR A 449 0.20 17.87 -6.86
C TYR A 449 -0.78 18.16 -5.73
N TYR A 450 -2.08 18.10 -6.01
CA TYR A 450 -3.12 18.40 -5.02
C TYR A 450 -3.26 17.32 -3.94
N GLN A 451 -2.86 16.08 -4.22
CA GLN A 451 -2.82 14.99 -3.24
C GLN A 451 -1.62 15.10 -2.28
N VAL A 452 -0.49 15.59 -2.77
CA VAL A 452 0.79 15.48 -2.07
C VAL A 452 1.24 16.79 -1.44
N ALA A 453 0.85 17.93 -2.03
CA ALA A 453 1.18 19.24 -1.50
C ALA A 453 0.39 19.55 -0.21
N PRO A 454 1.00 20.27 0.76
CA PRO A 454 0.29 20.69 1.96
C PRO A 454 -0.87 21.61 1.60
N ASP A 455 -1.93 21.63 2.44
CA ASP A 455 -3.16 22.40 2.23
C ASP A 455 -2.94 23.88 1.88
N ILE A 456 -1.90 24.49 2.45
CA ILE A 456 -1.52 25.88 2.18
C ILE A 456 -1.10 26.12 0.70
N LEU A 457 -0.73 25.06 -0.02
CA LEU A 457 -0.35 25.05 -1.43
C LEU A 457 -1.38 24.35 -2.34
N SER A 458 -2.31 23.55 -1.80
CA SER A 458 -3.28 22.74 -2.58
C SER A 458 -4.74 23.20 -2.50
N PHE A 459 -5.04 24.37 -1.92
CA PHE A 459 -6.41 24.90 -1.90
C PHE A 459 -6.95 25.22 -3.31
N SER A 460 -8.28 25.32 -3.46
CA SER A 460 -8.89 25.63 -4.76
C SER A 460 -8.38 26.97 -5.34
N GLY A 461 -7.80 26.92 -6.54
CA GLY A 461 -7.18 28.08 -7.19
C GLY A 461 -5.77 28.41 -6.72
N SER A 462 -5.16 27.59 -5.87
CA SER A 462 -3.80 27.79 -5.35
C SER A 462 -2.76 27.91 -6.45
N GLY A 463 -2.91 27.21 -7.57
CA GLY A 463 -1.96 27.26 -8.67
C GLY A 463 -1.70 28.67 -9.20
N TYR A 464 -2.70 29.55 -9.22
CA TYR A 464 -2.50 30.96 -9.58
C TYR A 464 -1.98 31.79 -8.40
N ALA A 465 -2.51 31.56 -7.20
CA ALA A 465 -2.14 32.30 -6.00
C ALA A 465 -0.66 32.13 -5.63
N VAL A 466 -0.15 30.90 -5.69
CA VAL A 466 1.25 30.58 -5.38
C VAL A 466 2.19 31.23 -6.42
N MET A 467 1.81 31.25 -7.69
CA MET A 467 2.60 31.90 -8.74
C MET A 467 2.69 33.42 -8.56
N ILE A 468 1.58 34.06 -8.19
CA ILE A 468 1.57 35.48 -7.84
C ILE A 468 2.46 35.72 -6.62
N LEU A 469 2.36 34.87 -5.58
CA LEU A 469 3.19 34.98 -4.39
C LEU A 469 4.69 34.87 -4.72
N ILE A 470 5.10 33.86 -5.49
CA ILE A 470 6.50 33.70 -5.94
C ILE A 470 6.92 34.94 -6.73
N SER A 471 6.09 35.43 -7.64
CA SER A 471 6.37 36.64 -8.44
C SER A 471 6.63 37.87 -7.57
N LEU A 472 5.78 38.09 -6.55
CA LEU A 472 5.92 39.20 -5.60
C LEU A 472 7.17 39.07 -4.74
N LEU A 473 7.45 37.86 -4.24
CA LEU A 473 8.65 37.58 -3.45
C LEU A 473 9.91 37.76 -4.29
N THR A 474 9.94 37.24 -5.51
CA THR A 474 11.06 37.45 -6.44
C THR A 474 11.23 38.94 -6.76
N ALA A 475 10.16 39.68 -7.00
CA ALA A 475 10.25 41.12 -7.25
C ALA A 475 10.82 41.89 -6.05
N LEU A 476 10.46 41.49 -4.83
CA LEU A 476 11.02 42.05 -3.60
C LEU A 476 12.51 41.72 -3.48
N VAL A 477 12.90 40.46 -3.65
CA VAL A 477 14.31 40.03 -3.62
C VAL A 477 15.11 40.71 -4.72
N TRP A 478 14.55 40.85 -5.92
CA TRP A 478 15.18 41.55 -7.03
C TRP A 478 15.36 43.04 -6.74
N LYS A 479 14.33 43.71 -6.23
CA LYS A 479 14.38 45.15 -5.93
C LYS A 479 15.39 45.48 -4.83
N PHE A 480 15.45 44.66 -3.79
CA PHE A 480 16.33 44.94 -2.64
C PHE A 480 17.68 44.23 -2.72
N GLY A 481 17.76 43.06 -3.33
CA GLY A 481 18.94 42.19 -3.36
C GLY A 481 19.85 42.37 -4.56
N ARG A 482 19.36 42.92 -5.68
CA ARG A 482 20.17 43.21 -6.87
C ARG A 482 21.29 44.20 -6.58
N ASN A 483 22.43 44.02 -7.24
CA ASN A 483 23.47 45.05 -7.32
C ASN A 483 23.07 46.14 -8.32
N GLU A 484 23.07 47.39 -7.89
CA GLU A 484 22.66 48.56 -8.68
C GLU A 484 23.57 48.80 -9.91
N GLU A 485 24.82 48.32 -9.86
CA GLU A 485 25.79 48.41 -10.96
C GLU A 485 25.52 47.40 -12.09
N TRP A 486 24.60 46.45 -11.90
CA TRP A 486 24.29 45.47 -12.92
C TRP A 486 23.50 46.06 -14.08
N GLY A 487 23.99 45.87 -15.30
CA GLY A 487 23.23 46.15 -16.51
C GLY A 487 22.00 45.23 -16.68
N PRO A 488 21.14 45.53 -17.68
CA PRO A 488 19.86 44.85 -17.85
C PRO A 488 19.90 43.33 -17.96
N PHE A 489 20.92 42.78 -18.61
CA PHE A 489 21.09 41.33 -18.70
C PHE A 489 21.24 40.68 -17.33
N ALA A 490 22.19 41.16 -16.53
CA ALA A 490 22.43 40.60 -15.20
C ALA A 490 21.23 40.79 -14.26
N GLY A 491 20.55 41.95 -14.33
CA GLY A 491 19.33 42.21 -13.58
C GLY A 491 18.19 41.25 -13.92
N VAL A 492 17.95 40.99 -15.20
CA VAL A 492 16.90 40.06 -15.67
C VAL A 492 17.24 38.61 -15.31
N PHE A 493 18.47 38.17 -15.55
CA PHE A 493 18.88 36.80 -15.20
C PHE A 493 18.82 36.56 -13.69
N TYR A 494 19.13 37.56 -12.87
CA TYR A 494 18.96 37.45 -11.42
C TYR A 494 17.50 37.28 -11.01
N PHE A 495 16.58 38.02 -11.62
CA PHE A 495 15.14 37.84 -11.40
C PHE A 495 14.71 36.42 -11.79
N MET A 496 15.02 36.00 -13.03
CA MET A 496 14.64 34.67 -13.54
C MET A 496 15.21 33.53 -12.71
N GLY A 497 16.51 33.61 -12.39
CA GLY A 497 17.18 32.60 -11.57
C GLY A 497 16.60 32.53 -10.16
N THR A 498 16.31 33.68 -9.54
CA THR A 498 15.65 33.73 -8.23
C THR A 498 14.23 33.17 -8.29
N TYR A 499 13.46 33.51 -9.33
CA TYR A 499 12.11 32.99 -9.54
C TYR A 499 12.13 31.48 -9.66
N ILE A 500 12.96 30.94 -10.57
CA ILE A 500 13.08 29.51 -10.80
C ILE A 500 13.55 28.83 -9.51
N LEU A 501 14.52 29.39 -8.80
CA LEU A 501 15.02 28.84 -7.55
C LEU A 501 13.91 28.75 -6.48
N LEU A 502 13.10 29.79 -6.31
CA LEU A 502 11.96 29.76 -5.39
C LEU A 502 10.87 28.80 -5.87
N TYR A 503 10.59 28.77 -7.17
CA TYR A 503 9.61 27.86 -7.77
C TYR A 503 9.99 26.40 -7.56
N ILE A 504 11.22 26.01 -7.92
CA ILE A 504 11.69 24.61 -7.75
C ILE A 504 11.77 24.22 -6.28
N SER A 505 12.01 25.17 -5.36
CA SER A 505 12.08 24.85 -3.93
C SER A 505 10.70 24.71 -3.30
N LEU A 506 9.72 25.53 -3.72
CA LEU A 506 8.40 25.60 -3.10
C LEU A 506 7.40 24.65 -3.75
N ILE A 507 7.37 24.62 -5.09
CA ILE A 507 6.40 23.86 -5.88
C ILE A 507 7.04 22.57 -6.37
N GLY A 508 8.30 22.64 -6.86
CA GLY A 508 9.02 21.51 -7.44
C GLY A 508 8.99 20.19 -6.65
N PRO A 509 8.98 20.18 -5.30
CA PRO A 509 8.87 18.95 -4.51
C PRO A 509 7.61 18.12 -4.79
N TYR A 510 6.56 18.75 -5.32
CA TYR A 510 5.22 18.18 -5.43
C TYR A 510 4.76 17.99 -6.89
N MET A 511 5.60 18.32 -7.88
CA MET A 511 5.18 18.44 -9.29
C MET A 511 5.23 17.17 -10.10
N PHE A 512 6.15 16.28 -9.76
CA PHE A 512 6.37 15.05 -10.51
C PHE A 512 6.23 13.88 -9.56
N ASN A 513 5.33 12.98 -9.93
CA ASN A 513 5.51 11.59 -9.56
C ASN A 513 6.71 11.10 -10.37
N LEU A 514 7.85 10.91 -9.73
CA LEU A 514 9.03 10.32 -10.38
C LEU A 514 8.86 8.80 -10.61
N PHE A 515 7.62 8.31 -10.60
CA PHE A 515 7.21 6.92 -10.41
C PHE A 515 6.04 6.61 -11.32
#